data_AF-A0A7S3HEB2-F1
#
_entry.id   AF-A0A7S3HEB2-F1
#
_cell.length_a   1.000
_cell.length_b   1.000
_cell.length_c   1.000
_cell.angle_alpha   90.00
_cell.angle_beta   90.00
_cell.angle_gamma   90.00
#
_symmetry.space_group_name_H-M   'P 1'
#
loop_
_entity.id
_entity.type
_entity.pdbx_description
1 polymer ?
#
loop_
_entity_poly.entity_id
_entity_poly.type
_entity_poly.pdbx_seq_one_letter_code
_entity_poly.pdbx_strand_id
1 'polypeptide(L)'
;GEWEEWGNPNEWKYFDYMLSYSPYDNVRELPYPDILITAGLFDPRVAYWEPAKWASKLRTNSANPRAKVLLKMDLEVGHFSASDRYRYKKEKAFEQAVVLEKLGLAGAPGKA
;
A
#
# COMPACT_ATOMS: atom_id res chain seq x y z
N GLY A 1 15.91 13.82 10.50
CA GLY A 1 14.85 13.03 11.18
C GLY A 1 13.51 13.31 10.52
N GLU A 2 12.49 12.47 10.68
CA GLU A 2 11.20 12.62 9.97
C GLU A 2 10.58 14.03 10.07
N TRP A 3 10.74 14.71 11.22
CA TRP A 3 10.24 16.08 11.40
C TRP A 3 10.98 17.15 10.59
N GLU A 4 12.24 16.91 10.22
CA GLU A 4 12.99 17.82 9.35
C GLU A 4 12.52 17.70 7.90
N GLU A 5 12.09 16.51 7.49
CA GLU A 5 11.60 16.24 6.13
C GLU A 5 10.14 16.67 5.96
N TRP A 6 9.27 16.30 6.91
CA TRP A 6 7.82 16.45 6.79
C TRP A 6 7.25 17.60 7.61
N GLY A 7 7.98 18.07 8.62
CA GLY A 7 7.48 18.98 9.66
C GLY A 7 7.08 18.26 10.95
N ASN A 8 6.92 19.02 12.03
CA ASN A 8 6.51 18.51 13.33
C ASN A 8 4.98 18.56 13.47
N PRO A 9 4.24 17.43 13.48
CA PRO A 9 2.78 17.42 13.58
C PRO A 9 2.24 17.97 14.90
N ASN A 10 3.10 18.23 15.90
CA ASN A 10 2.69 18.89 17.14
C ASN A 10 2.54 20.42 16.99
N GLU A 11 2.93 20.98 15.85
CA GLU A 11 2.75 22.40 15.54
C GLU A 11 1.65 22.57 14.49
N TRP A 12 0.70 23.48 14.77
CA TRP A 12 -0.52 23.66 13.97
C TRP A 12 -0.25 23.83 12.46
N LYS A 13 0.76 24.64 12.11
CA LYS A 13 1.14 24.89 10.72
C LYS A 13 1.43 23.60 9.95
N TYR A 14 2.18 22.68 10.55
CA TYR A 14 2.54 21.42 9.91
C TYR A 14 1.40 20.42 10.00
N PHE A 15 0.69 20.36 11.14
CA PHE A 15 -0.46 19.50 11.31
C PHE A 15 -1.55 19.76 10.24
N ASP A 16 -1.96 21.01 10.08
CA ASP A 16 -2.98 21.41 9.09
C ASP A 16 -2.54 21.08 7.66
N TYR A 17 -1.27 21.35 7.34
CA TYR A 17 -0.70 20.99 6.05
C TYR A 17 -0.64 19.47 5.82
N MET A 18 -0.22 18.69 6.81
CA MET A 18 -0.18 17.22 6.74
C MET A 18 -1.58 16.63 6.53
N LEU A 19 -2.59 17.16 7.23
CA LEU A 19 -3.97 16.72 7.06
C LEU A 19 -4.49 16.95 5.64
N SER A 20 -4.01 17.98 4.93
CA SER A 20 -4.49 18.28 3.58
C SER A 20 -4.09 17.23 2.54
N TYR A 21 -3.08 16.39 2.81
CA TYR A 21 -2.60 15.37 1.86
C TYR A 21 -2.45 13.97 2.45
N SER A 22 -2.56 13.79 3.77
CA SER A 22 -2.43 12.49 4.43
C SER A 22 -3.31 11.43 3.72
N PRO A 23 -2.72 10.33 3.19
CA PRO A 23 -3.47 9.33 2.45
C PRO A 23 -4.57 8.66 3.27
N TYR A 24 -4.38 8.51 4.58
CA TYR A 24 -5.37 7.92 5.47
C TYR A 24 -6.52 8.88 5.76
N ASP A 25 -6.22 10.14 6.09
CA ASP A 25 -7.23 11.12 6.47
C ASP A 25 -8.09 11.54 5.28
N ASN A 26 -7.52 11.54 4.08
CA ASN A 26 -8.20 11.89 2.82
C ASN A 26 -8.89 10.72 2.11
N VAL A 27 -9.10 9.58 2.79
CA VAL A 27 -10.01 8.54 2.29
C VAL A 27 -11.46 9.00 2.45
N ARG A 28 -12.21 9.00 1.34
CA ARG A 28 -13.60 9.47 1.20
C ARG A 28 -14.38 8.54 0.29
N GLU A 29 -15.70 8.70 0.24
CA GLU A 29 -16.57 7.89 -0.62
C GLU A 29 -16.32 8.17 -2.11
N LEU A 30 -15.44 7.38 -2.72
CA LEU A 30 -14.99 7.55 -4.10
C LEU A 30 -14.81 6.18 -4.79
N PRO A 31 -14.90 6.13 -6.14
CA PRO A 31 -14.68 4.90 -6.89
C PRO A 31 -13.18 4.60 -7.03
N TYR A 32 -12.55 4.11 -5.96
CA TYR A 32 -11.13 3.74 -5.98
C TYR A 32 -10.82 2.66 -7.04
N PRO A 33 -9.59 2.64 -7.58
CA PRO A 33 -9.13 1.57 -8.46
C PRO A 33 -8.89 0.27 -7.68
N ASP A 34 -8.50 -0.80 -8.36
CA ASP A 34 -7.85 -1.93 -7.69
C ASP A 34 -6.56 -1.46 -7.01
N ILE A 35 -6.36 -1.82 -5.74
CA ILE A 35 -5.20 -1.41 -4.94
C ILE A 35 -4.59 -2.66 -4.32
N LEU A 36 -3.28 -2.83 -4.49
CA LEU A 36 -2.48 -3.79 -3.75
C LEU A 36 -1.60 -3.04 -2.74
N ILE A 37 -1.79 -3.31 -1.46
CA ILE A 37 -1.00 -2.76 -0.36
C ILE A 37 -0.06 -3.87 0.11
N THR A 38 1.24 -3.59 0.18
CA THR A 38 2.25 -4.51 0.71
C THR A 38 2.85 -3.93 1.99
N ALA A 39 3.12 -4.79 2.97
CA ALA A 39 3.64 -4.39 4.27
C ALA A 39 4.36 -5.57 4.96
N GLY A 40 5.24 -5.26 5.92
CA GLY A 40 5.86 -6.25 6.80
C GLY A 40 5.35 -6.12 8.23
N LEU A 41 5.05 -7.23 8.89
CA LEU A 41 4.56 -7.24 10.28
C LEU A 41 5.62 -6.70 11.25
N PHE A 42 6.89 -7.02 11.00
CA PHE A 42 8.02 -6.67 11.86
C PHE A 42 8.85 -5.51 11.29
N ASP A 43 8.23 -4.58 10.55
CA ASP A 43 8.92 -3.40 10.03
C ASP A 43 9.21 -2.40 11.17
N PRO A 44 10.49 -2.18 11.53
CA PRO A 44 10.85 -1.27 12.61
C PRO A 44 10.86 0.21 12.18
N ARG A 45 10.65 0.51 10.89
CA ARG A 45 10.68 1.86 10.32
C ARG A 45 9.29 2.39 10.07
N VAL A 46 8.43 1.59 9.43
CA VAL A 46 7.04 1.94 9.15
C VAL A 46 6.14 0.88 9.74
N ALA A 47 5.38 1.26 10.76
CA ALA A 47 4.61 0.29 11.49
C ALA A 47 3.48 -0.33 10.66
N TYR A 48 3.29 -1.64 10.80
CA TYR A 48 2.32 -2.44 10.04
C TYR A 48 0.87 -1.95 10.14
N TRP A 49 0.52 -1.23 11.22
CA TRP A 49 -0.84 -0.72 11.40
C TRP A 49 -1.17 0.41 10.44
N GLU A 50 -0.18 1.15 9.93
CA GLU A 50 -0.37 2.21 8.94
C GLU A 50 -1.02 1.67 7.64
N PRO A 51 -0.47 0.65 6.96
CA PRO A 51 -1.12 0.05 5.80
C PRO A 51 -2.40 -0.72 6.17
N ALA A 52 -2.47 -1.33 7.36
CA ALA A 52 -3.64 -2.10 7.77
C ALA A 52 -4.89 -1.21 7.98
N LYS A 53 -4.73 -0.08 8.68
CA LYS A 53 -5.82 0.88 8.91
C LYS A 53 -6.26 1.51 7.58
N TRP A 54 -5.32 1.82 6.68
CA TRP A 54 -5.63 2.36 5.36
C TRP A 54 -6.41 1.38 4.48
N ALA A 55 -5.97 0.11 4.43
CA ALA A 55 -6.69 -0.96 3.73
C ALA A 55 -8.15 -1.09 4.22
N SER A 56 -8.34 -1.06 5.55
CA SER A 56 -9.68 -1.12 6.15
C SER A 56 -10.54 0.08 5.73
N LYS A 57 -10.02 1.31 5.86
CA LYS A 57 -10.77 2.53 5.54
C LYS A 57 -11.12 2.61 4.04
N LEU A 58 -10.21 2.21 3.15
CA LEU A 58 -10.45 2.13 1.70
C LEU A 58 -11.56 1.13 1.35
N ARG A 59 -11.57 -0.06 1.97
CA ARG A 59 -12.61 -1.06 1.73
C ARG A 59 -14.00 -0.55 2.13
N THR A 60 -14.08 0.13 3.27
CA THR A 60 -15.34 0.68 3.78
C THR A 60 -15.87 1.84 2.94
N ASN A 61 -14.98 2.69 2.40
CA ASN A 61 -15.36 3.91 1.69
C ASN A 61 -15.32 3.77 0.15
N SER A 62 -14.98 2.61 -0.40
CA SER A 62 -14.97 2.45 -1.86
C SER A 62 -16.38 2.45 -2.42
N ALA A 63 -16.70 3.44 -3.26
CA ALA A 63 -17.92 3.48 -4.06
C ALA A 63 -17.85 2.59 -5.31
N ASN A 64 -16.71 1.92 -5.55
CA ASN A 64 -16.56 0.96 -6.64
C ASN A 64 -16.70 -0.47 -6.09
N PRO A 65 -17.87 -1.13 -6.26
CA PRO A 65 -18.11 -2.47 -5.71
C PRO A 65 -17.30 -3.57 -6.40
N ARG A 66 -16.67 -3.27 -7.55
CA ARG A 66 -15.84 -4.22 -8.31
C ARG A 66 -14.36 -4.14 -7.95
N ALA A 67 -13.88 -2.98 -7.49
CA ALA A 67 -12.49 -2.80 -7.12
C ALA A 67 -12.10 -3.73 -5.97
N LYS A 68 -10.89 -4.29 -6.04
CA LYS A 68 -10.29 -5.07 -4.97
C LYS A 68 -9.21 -4.25 -4.28
N VAL A 69 -9.38 -4.03 -2.99
CA VAL A 69 -8.35 -3.48 -2.09
C VAL A 69 -7.73 -4.66 -1.33
N LEU A 70 -6.55 -5.09 -1.77
CA LEU A 70 -5.81 -6.22 -1.21
C LEU A 70 -4.72 -5.72 -0.27
N LEU A 71 -4.52 -6.43 0.84
CA LEU A 71 -3.39 -6.23 1.75
C LEU A 71 -2.59 -7.51 1.81
N LYS A 72 -1.36 -7.47 1.31
CA LYS A 72 -0.37 -8.53 1.45
C LYS A 72 0.59 -8.17 2.57
N MET A 73 0.31 -8.71 3.76
CA MET A 73 1.20 -8.60 4.91
C MET A 73 2.21 -9.76 4.86
N ASP A 74 3.49 -9.43 4.85
CA ASP A 74 4.55 -10.39 5.10
C ASP A 74 4.70 -10.56 6.62
N LEU A 75 4.48 -11.78 7.11
CA LEU A 75 4.42 -12.07 8.53
C LEU A 75 5.79 -12.40 9.13
N GLU A 76 6.87 -12.39 8.35
CA GLU A 76 8.20 -12.82 8.81
C GLU A 76 9.27 -11.73 8.72
N VAL A 77 9.04 -10.68 7.92
CA VAL A 77 10.06 -9.67 7.59
C VAL A 77 9.61 -8.26 7.99
N GLY A 78 10.58 -7.35 7.98
CA GLY A 78 10.37 -5.91 8.18
C GLY A 78 10.40 -5.09 6.89
N HIS A 79 11.08 -3.94 6.92
CA HIS A 79 10.94 -2.87 5.92
C HIS A 79 11.22 -3.25 4.46
N PHE A 80 12.30 -3.98 4.20
CA PHE A 80 12.78 -4.22 2.84
C PHE A 80 12.26 -5.51 2.22
N SER A 81 11.23 -6.13 2.82
CA SER A 81 10.86 -7.50 2.52
C SER A 81 12.10 -8.43 2.58
N ALA A 82 12.06 -9.56 1.87
CA ALA A 82 13.12 -10.55 1.92
C ALA A 82 14.42 -10.10 1.26
N SER A 83 15.53 -10.32 1.96
CA SER A 83 16.89 -10.17 1.43
C SER A 83 17.32 -11.31 0.50
N ASP A 84 16.59 -12.43 0.51
CA ASP A 84 16.86 -13.57 -0.38
C ASP A 84 16.44 -13.28 -1.83
N ARG A 85 17.32 -13.63 -2.78
CA ARG A 85 17.13 -13.39 -4.21
C ARG A 85 15.87 -14.07 -4.76
N TYR A 86 15.56 -15.29 -4.32
CA TYR A 86 14.41 -16.03 -4.84
C TYR A 86 13.11 -15.48 -4.28
N ARG A 87 13.09 -15.15 -2.99
CA ARG A 87 11.93 -14.49 -2.37
C ARG A 87 11.67 -13.12 -3.00
N TYR A 88 12.70 -12.31 -3.24
CA TYR A 88 12.57 -11.06 -4.01
C TYR A 88 11.91 -11.27 -5.39
N LYS A 89 12.38 -12.27 -6.16
CA LYS A 89 11.79 -12.61 -7.47
C LYS A 89 10.33 -13.05 -7.35
N LYS A 90 9.99 -13.82 -6.30
CA LYS A 90 8.63 -14.28 -6.05
C LYS A 90 7.69 -13.12 -5.70
N GLU A 91 8.16 -12.18 -4.88
CA GLU A 91 7.43 -10.95 -4.56
C GLU A 91 7.16 -10.11 -5.81
N LYS A 92 8.18 -9.91 -6.66
CA LYS A 92 8.00 -9.18 -7.93
C LYS A 92 7.07 -9.89 -8.90
N ALA A 93 7.16 -11.22 -8.99
CA ALA A 93 6.25 -12.01 -9.80
C ALA A 93 4.79 -11.87 -9.32
N PHE A 94 4.55 -11.83 -8.00
CA PHE A 94 3.22 -11.61 -7.43
C PHE A 94 2.69 -10.21 -7.76
N GLU A 95 3.48 -9.16 -7.53
CA GLU A 95 3.10 -7.78 -7.86
C GLU A 95 2.73 -7.64 -9.35
N GLN A 96 3.55 -8.20 -10.24
CA GLN A 96 3.30 -8.20 -11.68
C GLN A 96 2.05 -9.01 -12.06
N ALA A 97 1.85 -10.19 -11.45
CA ALA A 97 0.67 -11.00 -11.70
C ALA A 97 -0.61 -10.25 -11.34
N VAL A 98 -0.64 -9.54 -10.21
CA VAL A 98 -1.79 -8.70 -9.82
C VAL A 98 -2.02 -7.61 -10.86
N VAL A 99 -0.98 -6.89 -11.29
CA VAL A 99 -1.12 -5.85 -12.33
C VAL A 99 -1.68 -6.43 -13.63
N LEU A 100 -1.12 -7.54 -14.11
CA LEU A 100 -1.56 -8.19 -15.34
C LEU A 100 -3.00 -8.71 -15.24
N GLU A 101 -3.38 -9.28 -14.10
CA GLU A 101 -4.75 -9.73 -13.84
C GLU A 101 -5.74 -8.55 -13.87
N LYS A 102 -5.40 -7.43 -13.21
CA LYS A 102 -6.27 -6.23 -13.17
C LYS A 102 -6.38 -5.52 -14.51
N LEU A 103 -5.36 -5.63 -15.36
CA LEU A 103 -5.38 -5.13 -16.73
C LEU A 103 -6.01 -6.12 -17.74
N GLY A 104 -6.43 -7.31 -17.31
CA GLY A 104 -6.96 -8.35 -18.20
C GLY A 104 -5.93 -8.96 -19.16
N LEU A 105 -4.65 -8.89 -18.80
CA LEU A 105 -3.51 -9.39 -19.56
C LEU A 105 -2.96 -10.72 -19.02
N ALA A 106 -3.54 -11.24 -17.93
CA ALA A 106 -3.19 -12.55 -17.41
C ALA A 106 -3.49 -13.64 -18.46
N GLY A 107 -2.47 -14.42 -18.83
CA GLY A 107 -2.59 -15.47 -19.85
C GLY A 107 -2.46 -14.98 -21.30
N ALA A 108 -2.15 -13.69 -21.54
CA ALA A 108 -1.80 -13.23 -22.88
C ALA A 108 -0.54 -13.96 -23.39
N PRO A 109 -0.54 -14.50 -24.61
CA PRO A 109 0.65 -15.16 -25.15
C PRO A 109 1.79 -14.14 -25.22
N GLY A 110 2.93 -14.50 -24.63
CA GLY A 110 4.14 -13.68 -24.70
C GLY A 110 4.51 -13.46 -26.17
N LYS A 111 4.84 -12.22 -26.54
CA LYS A 111 5.50 -11.98 -27.83
C LYS A 111 6.88 -12.61 -27.74
N ALA A 112 7.04 -13.77 -28.37
CA ALA A 112 8.33 -14.41 -28.62
C ALA A 112 9.17 -13.54 -29.55
#